data_AF-A0A934XS69-F1
#
_entry.id   AF-A0A934XS69-F1
#
_cell.length_a   1.000
_cell.length_b   1.000
_cell.length_c   1.000
_cell.angle_alpha   90.00
_cell.angle_beta   90.00
_cell.angle_gamma   90.00
#
_symmetry.space_group_name_H-M   'P 1'
#
loop_
_entity.id
_entity.type
_entity.pdbx_description
1 polymer ?
#
loop_
_entity_poly.entity_id
_entity_poly.type
_entity_poly.pdbx_seq_one_letter_code
_entity_poly.pdbx_strand_id
1 'polypeptide(L)'
;MNRSSKTKTACVYCGSDKDLTVEHVVPISRWREFGVRRRVLDNDSNRVHACLKCNAEKGAMLPREWFHLHPEYKERFVHEARYISDAVKRIVGLSVTR
;
A
#
# COMPACT_ATOMS: atom_id res chain seq x y z
N MET A 1 -30.09 -18.19 -5.31
CA MET A 1 -29.19 -17.24 -6.02
C MET A 1 -28.30 -16.57 -4.99
N ASN A 2 -27.06 -17.05 -4.81
CA ASN A 2 -26.14 -16.46 -3.85
C ASN A 2 -25.33 -15.38 -4.56
N ARG A 3 -25.70 -14.10 -4.39
CA ARG A 3 -24.90 -12.97 -4.90
C ARG A 3 -23.64 -12.88 -4.07
N SER A 4 -22.55 -13.44 -4.58
CA SER A 4 -21.20 -13.18 -4.06
C SER A 4 -20.97 -11.67 -4.13
N SER A 5 -21.01 -10.99 -2.98
CA SER A 5 -20.76 -9.56 -2.90
C SER A 5 -19.31 -9.31 -3.30
N LYS A 6 -19.09 -8.85 -4.54
CA LYS A 6 -17.77 -8.34 -4.96
C LYS A 6 -17.42 -7.21 -4.00
N THR A 7 -16.40 -7.39 -3.17
CA THR A 7 -15.76 -6.28 -2.45
C THR A 7 -15.36 -5.23 -3.49
N LYS A 8 -15.99 -4.05 -3.41
CA LYS A 8 -15.66 -2.94 -4.31
C LYS A 8 -14.21 -2.52 -4.05
N THR A 9 -13.43 -2.40 -5.12
CA THR A 9 -12.08 -1.84 -5.05
C THR A 9 -12.17 -0.39 -4.58
N ALA A 10 -11.35 -0.03 -3.60
CA ALA A 10 -11.29 1.31 -3.03
C ALA A 10 -9.84 1.67 -2.67
N CYS A 11 -9.59 2.95 -2.46
CA CYS A 11 -8.31 3.47 -1.98
C CYS A 11 -7.97 2.87 -0.61
N VAL A 12 -6.78 2.29 -0.49
CA VAL A 12 -6.30 1.69 0.78
C VAL A 12 -6.09 2.70 1.90
N TYR A 13 -5.96 3.99 1.57
CA TYR A 13 -5.78 5.06 2.56
C TYR A 13 -7.12 5.67 2.99
N CYS A 14 -7.85 6.30 2.07
CA CYS A 14 -9.05 7.09 2.39
C CYS A 14 -10.37 6.38 2.08
N GLY A 15 -10.35 5.25 1.37
CA GLY A 15 -11.55 4.51 1.02
C GLY A 15 -12.37 5.03 -0.15
N SER A 16 -11.92 6.09 -0.82
CA SER A 16 -12.56 6.54 -2.07
C SER A 16 -12.55 5.43 -3.12
N ASP A 17 -13.64 5.27 -3.86
CA ASP A 17 -13.76 4.40 -5.03
C ASP A 17 -13.60 5.18 -6.35
N LYS A 18 -13.16 6.43 -6.28
CA LYS A 18 -12.96 7.34 -7.42
C LYS A 18 -11.48 7.52 -7.75
N ASP A 19 -11.20 7.76 -9.02
CA ASP A 19 -9.87 8.10 -9.56
C ASP A 19 -8.77 7.16 -9.05
N LEU A 20 -9.09 5.87 -9.02
CA LEU A 20 -8.18 4.84 -8.52
C LEU A 20 -7.01 4.66 -9.48
N THR A 21 -5.83 4.66 -8.90
CA THR A 21 -4.55 4.34 -9.53
C THR A 21 -3.93 3.12 -8.86
N VAL A 22 -2.79 2.67 -9.40
CA VAL A 22 -1.96 1.64 -8.78
C VAL A 22 -0.71 2.31 -8.21
N GLU A 23 -0.45 2.07 -6.94
CA GLU A 23 0.66 2.67 -6.20
C GLU A 23 1.60 1.60 -5.66
N HIS A 24 2.91 1.89 -5.66
CA HIS A 24 3.89 1.09 -4.93
C HIS A 24 3.94 1.47 -3.45
N VAL A 25 3.68 0.50 -2.57
CA VAL A 25 3.72 0.68 -1.11
C VAL A 25 5.11 1.12 -0.66
N VAL A 26 6.16 0.38 -1.07
CA VAL A 26 7.54 0.83 -1.01
C VAL A 26 7.89 1.48 -2.36
N PRO A 27 8.21 2.79 -2.40
CA PRO A 27 8.53 3.47 -3.65
C PRO A 27 9.72 2.84 -4.37
N ILE A 28 9.56 2.54 -5.67
CA ILE A 28 10.62 1.93 -6.47
C ILE A 28 11.88 2.81 -6.48
N SER A 29 11.75 4.13 -6.44
CA SER A 29 12.89 5.06 -6.38
C SER A 29 13.82 4.82 -5.18
N ARG A 30 13.29 4.25 -4.09
CA ARG A 30 14.01 4.02 -2.82
C ARG A 30 14.52 2.59 -2.64
N TRP A 31 14.44 1.75 -3.68
CA TRP A 31 14.74 0.31 -3.56
C TRP A 31 16.12 -0.02 -2.96
N ARG A 32 17.12 0.83 -3.23
CA ARG A 32 18.50 0.65 -2.76
C ARG A 32 18.64 0.78 -1.24
N GLU A 33 17.71 1.48 -0.58
CA GLU A 33 17.75 1.71 0.88
C GLU A 33 17.56 0.42 1.70
N PHE A 34 16.98 -0.63 1.09
CA PHE A 34 16.54 -1.82 1.82
C PHE A 34 17.36 -3.08 1.53
N GLY A 35 18.46 -2.96 0.78
CA GLY A 35 19.36 -4.10 0.49
C GLY A 35 18.69 -5.24 -0.31
N VAL A 36 17.55 -4.99 -0.97
CA VAL A 36 16.85 -5.97 -1.81
C VAL A 36 17.11 -5.68 -3.30
N ARG A 37 16.96 -6.69 -4.16
CA ARG A 37 17.00 -6.46 -5.63
C ARG A 37 15.76 -5.65 -6.04
N ARG A 38 15.88 -4.71 -6.98
CA ARG A 38 14.76 -3.90 -7.50
C ARG A 38 13.50 -4.73 -7.81
N ARG A 39 13.65 -5.90 -8.46
CA ARG A 39 12.54 -6.81 -8.81
C ARG A 39 11.73 -7.34 -7.61
N VAL A 40 12.30 -7.31 -6.39
CA VAL A 40 11.59 -7.66 -5.15
C VAL A 40 10.53 -6.63 -4.81
N LEU A 41 10.71 -5.38 -5.23
CA LEU A 41 9.76 -4.27 -5.03
C LEU A 41 8.98 -3.92 -6.30
N ASP A 42 9.54 -4.21 -7.49
CA ASP A 42 8.88 -3.97 -8.78
C ASP A 42 8.03 -5.17 -9.21
N ASN A 43 7.04 -5.51 -8.39
CA ASN A 43 6.06 -6.57 -8.64
C ASN A 43 4.73 -6.24 -7.97
N ASP A 44 3.70 -7.02 -8.29
CA ASP A 44 2.33 -6.77 -7.82
C ASP A 44 2.17 -6.92 -6.30
N SER A 45 3.03 -7.68 -5.64
CA SER A 45 3.03 -7.83 -4.17
C SER A 45 3.60 -6.61 -3.42
N ASN A 46 3.93 -5.54 -4.14
CA ASN A 46 4.23 -4.21 -3.60
C ASN A 46 3.22 -3.16 -4.09
N ARG A 47 2.15 -3.56 -4.79
CA ARG A 47 1.19 -2.65 -5.40
C ARG A 47 -0.16 -2.66 -4.67
N VAL A 48 -0.77 -1.49 -4.52
CA VAL A 48 -2.09 -1.30 -3.91
C VAL A 48 -2.93 -0.32 -4.73
N HIS A 49 -4.25 -0.36 -4.54
CA HIS A 49 -5.13 0.65 -5.09
C HIS A 49 -5.14 1.90 -4.21
N ALA A 50 -4.82 3.04 -4.80
CA ALA A 50 -4.89 4.35 -4.13
C ALA A 50 -5.53 5.37 -5.07
N CYS A 51 -6.37 6.26 -4.54
CA CYS A 51 -6.90 7.35 -5.35
C CYS A 51 -5.76 8.32 -5.72
N LEU A 52 -5.93 9.05 -6.83
CA LEU A 52 -4.93 9.97 -7.35
C LEU A 52 -4.43 10.96 -6.28
N LYS A 53 -5.33 11.50 -5.44
CA LYS A 53 -4.96 12.43 -4.36
C LYS A 53 -4.00 11.78 -3.36
N CYS A 54 -4.38 10.65 -2.75
CA CYS A 54 -3.55 10.00 -1.74
C CYS A 54 -2.23 9.50 -2.33
N ASN A 55 -2.24 8.97 -3.55
CA ASN A 55 -1.03 8.51 -4.23
C ASN A 55 -0.05 9.68 -4.48
N ALA A 56 -0.56 10.82 -4.98
CA ALA A 56 0.24 12.01 -5.21
C ALA A 56 0.80 12.60 -3.91
N GLU A 57 -0.01 12.67 -2.85
CA GLU A 57 0.37 13.22 -1.55
C GLU A 57 1.38 12.32 -0.81
N LYS A 58 1.20 10.99 -0.88
CA LYS A 58 2.18 10.05 -0.33
C LYS A 58 3.53 10.13 -1.05
N GLY A 59 3.52 10.20 -2.38
CA GLY A 59 4.73 10.33 -3.20
C GLY A 59 5.80 9.28 -2.87
N ALA A 60 7.00 9.74 -2.50
CA ALA A 60 8.14 8.87 -2.16
C ALA A 60 8.21 8.46 -0.67
N MET A 61 7.17 8.75 0.12
CA MET A 61 7.11 8.31 1.51
C MET A 61 6.82 6.81 1.61
N LEU A 62 7.39 6.19 2.63
CA LEU A 62 6.97 4.88 3.12
C LEU A 62 5.67 5.02 3.92
N PRO A 63 4.86 3.97 4.07
CA PRO A 63 3.66 4.00 4.90
C PRO A 63 3.91 4.53 6.31
N ARG A 64 5.02 4.15 6.97
CA ARG A 64 5.37 4.67 8.31
C ARG A 64 5.58 6.19 8.36
N GLU A 65 6.16 6.76 7.30
CA GLU A 65 6.40 8.21 7.18
C GLU A 65 5.08 8.91 6.87
N TRP A 66 4.29 8.32 5.98
CA TRP A 66 2.95 8.79 5.64
C TRP A 66 2.00 8.81 6.84
N PHE A 67 1.96 7.76 7.64
CA PHE A 67 1.11 7.68 8.84
C PHE A 67 1.57 8.58 9.98
N HIS A 68 2.81 9.07 9.94
CA HIS A 68 3.22 10.11 10.87
C HIS A 68 2.50 11.43 10.57
N LEU A 69 2.25 11.72 9.28
CA LEU A 69 1.51 12.90 8.83
C LEU A 69 -0.01 12.69 8.80
N HIS A 70 -0.45 11.46 8.49
CA HIS A 70 -1.87 11.08 8.33
C HIS A 70 -2.19 9.81 9.14
N PRO A 71 -2.18 9.89 10.48
CA PRO A 71 -2.42 8.73 11.34
C PRO A 71 -3.79 8.09 11.12
N GLU A 72 -4.79 8.86 10.68
CA GLU A 72 -6.15 8.42 10.38
C GLU A 72 -6.24 7.36 9.27
N TYR A 73 -5.23 7.26 8.40
CA TYR A 73 -5.22 6.28 7.30
C TYR A 73 -4.57 4.94 7.68
N LYS A 74 -3.93 4.85 8.85
CA LYS A 74 -3.15 3.67 9.24
C LYS A 74 -4.00 2.42 9.40
N GLU A 75 -5.10 2.51 10.15
CA GLU A 75 -5.94 1.34 10.46
C GLU A 75 -6.54 0.74 9.19
N ARG A 76 -7.06 1.60 8.30
CA ARG A 76 -7.57 1.17 7.00
C ARG A 76 -6.49 0.50 6.17
N PHE A 77 -5.30 1.11 6.07
CA PHE A 77 -4.23 0.54 5.28
C PHE A 77 -3.86 -0.87 5.75
N VAL A 78 -3.75 -1.09 7.07
CA VAL A 78 -3.46 -2.40 7.65
C VAL A 78 -4.55 -3.43 7.30
N HIS A 79 -5.82 -3.03 7.30
CA HIS A 79 -6.94 -3.90 6.98
C HIS A 79 -7.07 -4.22 5.48
N GLU A 80 -6.82 -3.23 4.62
CA GLU A 80 -7.07 -3.30 3.17
C GLU A 80 -5.85 -3.74 2.34
N ALA A 81 -4.62 -3.47 2.78
CA ALA A 81 -3.40 -3.85 2.06
C ALA A 81 -3.03 -5.34 2.25
N ARG A 82 -3.97 -6.25 2.01
CA ARG A 82 -3.88 -7.68 2.38
C ARG A 82 -2.85 -8.48 1.59
N TYR A 83 -2.59 -8.10 0.33
CA TYR A 83 -1.80 -8.90 -0.61
C TYR A 83 -0.34 -8.45 -0.77
N ILE A 84 0.17 -7.64 0.16
CA ILE A 84 1.58 -7.23 0.15
C ILE A 84 2.50 -8.35 0.67
N SER A 85 3.66 -8.52 0.04
CA SER A 85 4.64 -9.56 0.41
C SER A 85 5.25 -9.32 1.79
N ASP A 86 5.79 -10.37 2.42
CA ASP A 86 6.50 -10.25 3.70
C ASP A 86 7.72 -9.34 3.62
N ALA A 87 8.39 -9.29 2.46
CA ALA A 87 9.49 -8.34 2.24
C ALA A 87 8.99 -6.90 2.36
N VAL A 88 7.85 -6.58 1.74
CA VAL A 88 7.22 -5.26 1.84
C VAL A 88 6.79 -4.98 3.27
N LYS A 89 6.08 -5.91 3.94
CA LYS A 89 5.66 -5.76 5.35
C LYS A 89 6.84 -5.44 6.27
N ARG A 90 7.95 -6.18 6.15
CA ARG A 90 9.18 -5.93 6.94
C ARG A 90 9.74 -4.54 6.69
N ILE A 91 9.84 -4.10 5.43
CA ILE A 91 10.38 -2.78 5.09
C ILE A 91 9.53 -1.66 5.68
N VAL A 92 8.21 -1.78 5.64
CA VAL A 92 7.29 -0.73 6.08
C VAL A 92 6.92 -0.81 7.57
N GLY A 93 7.46 -1.79 8.30
CA GLY A 93 7.21 -1.97 9.73
C GLY A 93 5.83 -2.51 10.05
N LEU A 94 5.22 -3.28 9.14
CA LEU A 94 3.97 -3.99 9.40
C LEU A 94 4.25 -5.39 9.94
N SER A 95 3.45 -5.83 10.90
CA SER A 95 3.55 -7.16 11.49
C SER A 95 3.38 -8.25 10.43
N VAL A 96 4.32 -9.18 10.39
CA VAL A 96 4.17 -10.44 9.64
C VAL A 96 3.39 -11.37 10.55
N THR A 97 2.09 -11.54 10.30
CA THR A 97 1.34 -12.64 10.91
C THR A 97 1.96 -13.95 10.43
N ARG A 98 2.55 -14.70 11.37
CA ARG A 98 3.08 -16.06 11.16
C ARG A 98 1.97 -17.03 10.80
#